data_AF-A0A151T8P6-F1
#
_entry.id   AF-A0A151T8P6-F1
#
_cell.length_a   1.000
_cell.length_b   1.000
_cell.length_c   1.000
_cell.angle_alpha   90.00
_cell.angle_beta   90.00
_cell.angle_gamma   90.00
#
_symmetry.space_group_name_H-M   'P 1'
#
loop_
_entity.id
_entity.type
_entity.pdbx_description
1 polymer ?
#
loop_
_entity_poly.entity_id
_entity_poly.type
_entity_poly.pdbx_seq_one_letter_code
_entity_poly.pdbx_strand_id
1 'polypeptide(L)' 'RCMLAIFSNLVEKSIEVFMDDFSVFESSFDECLANLEVVLRRCLETNLILNWEKCHFMVTEGLFQCKHYG' A
#
# COMPACT_ATOMS: atom_id res chain seq x y z
N ARG A 1 -5.03 15.74 3.90
CA ARG A 1 -5.41 15.05 2.64
C ARG A 1 -5.79 13.63 3.03
N CYS A 2 -6.97 13.15 2.69
CA CYS A 2 -7.36 11.77 3.02
C CYS A 2 -6.54 10.79 2.17
N MET A 3 -6.03 9.71 2.78
CA MET A 3 -5.24 8.68 2.10
C MET A 3 -6.00 8.06 0.92
N LEU A 4 -7.31 7.80 1.11
CA LEU A 4 -8.25 7.39 0.07
C LEU A 4 -8.25 8.29 -1.17
N ALA A 5 -8.10 9.61 -1.01
CA ALA A 5 -8.10 10.54 -2.14
C ALA A 5 -6.79 10.50 -2.94
N ILE A 6 -5.69 10.05 -2.33
CA ILE A 6 -4.39 9.89 -3.00
C ILE A 6 -4.37 8.60 -3.82
N PHE A 7 -4.96 7.54 -3.26
CA PHE A 7 -4.97 6.21 -3.85
C PHE A 7 -6.28 5.85 -4.54
N SER A 8 -7.22 6.79 -4.74
CA SER A 8 -8.55 6.51 -5.30
C SER A 8 -8.52 5.76 -6.64
N ASN A 9 -7.47 5.95 -7.45
CA ASN A 9 -7.29 5.27 -8.73
C ASN A 9 -6.74 3.83 -8.62
N LEU A 10 -6.21 3.47 -7.45
CA LEU A 10 -5.54 2.21 -7.14
C LEU A 10 -6.32 1.37 -6.12
N VAL A 11 -7.13 2.03 -5.29
CA VAL A 11 -8.12 1.41 -4.40
C VAL A 11 -9.11 0.58 -5.22
N GLU A 12 -9.50 -0.59 -4.71
CA GLU A 12 -10.31 -1.64 -5.37
C GLU A 12 -9.64 -2.46 -6.47
N LYS A 13 -8.53 -1.99 -7.06
CA LYS A 13 -7.78 -2.77 -8.08
C LYS A 13 -6.77 -3.72 -7.47
N SER A 14 -5.94 -3.18 -6.58
CA SER A 14 -4.82 -3.92 -5.99
C SER A 14 -4.46 -3.41 -4.59
N ILE A 15 -5.22 -2.44 -4.08
CA ILE A 15 -4.98 -1.81 -2.77
C ILE A 15 -6.28 -1.69 -2.00
N GLU A 16 -6.24 -2.03 -0.73
CA GLU A 16 -7.23 -1.67 0.27
C GLU A 16 -6.66 -0.58 1.17
N VAL A 17 -7.39 0.53 1.34
CA VAL A 17 -6.99 1.61 2.24
C VAL A 17 -7.92 1.62 3.45
N PHE A 18 -7.35 1.51 4.65
CA PHE A 18 -8.06 1.54 5.92
C PHE A 18 -7.55 2.70 6.77
N MET A 19 -8.32 3.78 6.87
CA MET A 19 -7.96 4.97 7.66
C MET A 19 -6.56 5.52 7.30
N ASP A 20 -5.56 5.18 8.11
CA ASP A 20 -4.16 5.61 8.00
C ASP A 20 -3.24 4.53 7.39
N ASP A 21 -3.82 3.39 7.01
CA ASP A 21 -3.11 2.19 6.56
C ASP A 21 -3.52 1.81 5.14
N PHE A 22 -2.65 1.07 4.46
CA PHE A 22 -3.01 0.43 3.20
C PHE A 22 -2.40 -0.96 3.08
N SER A 23 -3.12 -1.83 2.39
CA SER A 23 -2.72 -3.18 2.07
C SER A 23 -2.72 -3.34 0.56
N VAL A 24 -1.64 -3.88 0.00
CA VAL A 24 -1.55 -4.26 -1.41
C VAL A 24 -1.78 -5.76 -1.50
N PHE A 25 -2.70 -6.19 -2.34
CA PHE A 25 -3.04 -7.59 -2.51
C PHE A 25 -2.94 -7.98 -3.97
N GLU A 26 -2.23 -9.08 -4.25
CA GLU A 26 -2.16 -9.66 -5.59
C GLU A 26 -1.98 -11.17 -5.55
N SER A 27 -2.29 -11.81 -6.68
CA SER A 27 -2.17 -13.26 -6.83
C SER A 27 -0.73 -13.74 -7.03
N SER A 28 0.15 -12.86 -7.53
CA SER A 28 1.56 -13.14 -7.78
C SER A 28 2.47 -12.18 -7.02
N PHE A 29 3.64 -12.67 -6.59
CA PHE A 29 4.65 -11.85 -5.92
C PHE A 29 5.18 -10.74 -6.82
N ASP A 30 5.42 -11.03 -8.11
CA ASP A 30 5.91 -10.05 -9.08
C ASP A 30 4.89 -8.94 -9.32
N GLU A 31 3.60 -9.30 -9.43
CA GLU A 31 2.51 -8.32 -9.57
C GLU A 31 2.37 -7.48 -8.30
N CYS A 32 2.52 -8.10 -7.12
CA CYS A 32 2.47 -7.37 -5.88
C CYS A 32 3.62 -6.37 -5.73
N LEU A 33 4.83 -6.74 -6.14
CA LEU A 33 5.97 -5.82 -6.17
C LEU A 33 5.75 -4.66 -7.15
N ALA A 34 5.24 -4.94 -8.35
CA ALA A 34 4.93 -3.92 -9.35
C ALA A 34 3.89 -2.92 -8.83
N ASN A 35 2.84 -3.42 -8.16
CA ASN A 35 1.83 -2.56 -7.55
C ASN A 35 2.39 -1.76 -6.37
N LEU A 36 3.18 -2.40 -5.49
CA LEU A 36 3.83 -1.71 -4.38
C LEU A 36 4.72 -0.56 -4.89
N GLU A 37 5.46 -0.76 -5.97
CA GLU A 37 6.28 0.30 -6.58
C GLU A 37 5.43 1.51 -7.01
N VAL A 38 4.28 1.27 -7.62
CA VAL A 38 3.33 2.33 -8.01
C VAL A 38 2.80 3.08 -6.79
N VAL A 39 2.51 2.38 -5.70
CA VAL A 39 2.06 2.99 -4.44
C VAL A 39 3.13 3.87 -3.84
N LEU A 40 4.35 3.35 -3.70
CA LEU A 40 5.48 4.07 -3.15
C LEU A 40 5.78 5.33 -3.96
N ARG A 41 5.70 5.25 -5.29
CA ARG A 41 5.87 6.40 -6.17
C ARG A 41 4.83 7.49 -5.91
N ARG A 42 3.56 7.11 -5.69
CA ARG A 42 2.49 8.05 -5.34
C ARG A 42 2.65 8.64 -3.94
N CYS A 43 3.18 7.88 -2.99
CA CYS A 43 3.55 8.42 -1.68
C CYS A 43 4.59 9.53 -1.82
N LEU A 44 5.65 9.30 -2.61
CA LEU A 44 6.69 10.29 -2.86
C LEU A 44 6.13 11.56 -3.53
N GLU A 45 5.30 11.41 -4.57
CA GLU A 45 4.67 12.54 -5.26
C GLU A 45 3.77 13.39 -4.36
N THR A 46 3.16 12.76 -3.35
CA THR A 46 2.24 13.42 -2.42
C THR A 46 2.88 13.84 -1.09
N ASN A 47 4.19 13.62 -0.93
CA ASN A 47 4.94 13.80 0.32
C ASN A 47 4.36 13.00 1.49
N LEU A 48 3.80 11.81 1.22
CA LEU A 48 3.35 10.88 2.23
C LEU A 48 4.55 10.08 2.74
N ILE A 49 4.90 10.26 4.01
CA ILE A 49 5.98 9.51 4.66
C ILE A 49 5.41 8.21 5.20
N LEU A 50 5.90 7.08 4.68
CA LEU A 50 5.56 5.76 5.20
C LEU A 50 6.53 5.37 6.31
N ASN A 51 5.99 4.80 7.38
CA ASN A 51 6.82 4.18 8.41
C ASN A 51 7.10 2.73 8.05
N TRP A 52 8.30 2.46 7.52
CA TRP A 52 8.72 1.13 7.08
C TRP A 52 8.86 0.14 8.24
N GLU A 53 9.09 0.60 9.48
CA GLU A 53 9.20 -0.25 10.67
C GLU A 53 7.89 -0.97 11.03
N LYS A 54 6.75 -0.42 10.61
CA LYS A 54 5.41 -0.99 10.84
C LYS A 54 4.85 -1.71 9.60
N CYS A 55 5.61 -1.77 8.50
CA CYS A 55 5.17 -2.52 7.33
C CYS A 55 5.47 -4.00 7.54
N HIS A 56 4.41 -4.81 7.56
CA HIS A 56 4.50 -6.25 7.75
C HIS A 56 4.38 -6.94 6.39
N PHE A 57 5.47 -7.58 5.97
CA PHE A 57 5.47 -8.45 4.80
C PHE A 57 4.95 -9.83 5.20
N MET A 58 3.64 -10.04 5.10
CA MET A 58 3.04 -11.35 5.38
C MET A 58 2.98 -12.17 4.08
N VAL A 59 4.12 -12.73 3.66
CA VAL A 59 4.18 -13.72 2.57
C VAL A 59 3.73 -15.06 3.13
N THR A 60 2.43 -15.21 3.32
CA THR A 60 1.84 -16.55 3.43
C THR A 60 1.12 -16.90 2.12
N GLU A 61 0.53 -15.91 1.43
CA GLU A 61 -0.16 -16.07 0.13
C GLU A 61 -0.18 -14.79 -0.75
N GLY A 62 0.89 -13.97 -0.76
CA GLY A 62 1.01 -12.83 -1.71
C GLY A 62 0.41 -11.48 -1.29
N LEU A 63 0.10 -11.29 0.00
CA LEU A 63 -0.51 -10.06 0.53
C LEU A 63 0.51 -9.19 1.29
N PHE A 64 0.62 -7.91 0.93
CA PHE A 64 1.46 -6.92 1.61
C PHE A 64 0.58 -6.00 2.45
N GLN A 65 0.81 -5.91 3.76
CA GLN A 65 0.05 -5.01 4.64
C GLN A 65 0.99 -3.98 5.30
N CYS A 66 0.87 -2.71 4.95
CA CYS A 66 1.53 -1.64 5.69
C CYS A 66 0.54 -1.04 6.71
N LYS A 67 0.83 -1.23 8.01
CA LYS A 67 0.09 -0.61 9.11
C LYS A 67 0.82 0.62 9.64
N HIS A 68 0.09 1.64 10.06
CA HIS A 68 0.52 2.88 10.68
C HIS A 68 -0.32 3.06 11.95
N TYR A 69 0.23 2.57 13.06
CA TYR A 69 -0.32 2.91 14.37
C TYR A 69 0.03 4.38 14.66
N GLY A 70 -0.96 5.27 14.63
CA GLY A 70 -0.88 6.59 15.25
C GLY A 70 -0.75 6.47 16.77
#